data_AF-A0AAV5BF25-F1
#
_entry.id   AF-A0AAV5BF25-F1
#
_cell.length_a   1.000
_cell.length_b   1.000
_cell.length_c   1.000
_cell.angle_alpha   90.00
_cell.angle_beta   90.00
_cell.angle_gamma   90.00
#
_symmetry.space_group_name_H-M   'P 1'
#
loop_
_entity.id
_entity.type
_entity.pdbx_description
1 polymer ?
#
loop_
_entity_poly.entity_id
_entity_poly.type
_entity_poly.pdbx_seq_one_letter_code
_entity_poly.pdbx_strand_id
1 'polypeptide(L)'
;MKYSKTLARSANTMEVVSGEERKIVKVLSFPKNQSDVFDLLTQGLSMSEAEDEYLKRCRVVQDRLDLLMKSDHLAKYEEYEVKKIPGATGWQIEILMPYRMSLAEFEKYHTFSSKEERQMIESLCAALKEAKKAQLDAGPLKKENVFLTKEGSYVLDVFNELEKEDAGAYESLEKLVADEELKNEIRTKDLWGW
;
A
#
# COMPACT_ATOMS: atom_id res chain seq x y z
N MET A 1 -15.45 -11.96 0.93
CA MET A 1 -16.00 -10.59 0.82
C MET A 1 -17.38 -10.53 0.17
N LYS A 2 -18.29 -9.68 0.68
CA LYS A 2 -19.57 -9.35 0.01
C LYS A 2 -19.70 -7.83 -0.08
N TYR A 3 -19.99 -7.32 -1.26
CA TYR A 3 -20.31 -5.90 -1.51
C TYR A 3 -21.57 -5.80 -2.36
N SER A 4 -22.34 -4.73 -2.15
CA SER A 4 -23.67 -4.52 -2.73
C SER A 4 -23.65 -3.98 -4.15
N LYS A 5 -22.61 -3.21 -4.50
CA LYS A 5 -22.47 -2.56 -5.80
C LYS A 5 -21.00 -2.28 -6.13
N THR A 6 -20.63 -2.37 -7.41
CA THR A 6 -19.36 -1.85 -7.94
C THR A 6 -19.60 -0.49 -8.57
N LEU A 7 -18.79 0.52 -8.22
CA LEU A 7 -18.90 1.90 -8.69
C LEU A 7 -17.93 2.18 -9.84
N ALA A 8 -16.68 1.73 -9.73
CA ALA A 8 -15.63 1.91 -10.71
C ALA A 8 -14.66 0.72 -10.69
N ARG A 9 -13.96 0.48 -11.80
CA ARG A 9 -12.99 -0.61 -11.93
C ARG A 9 -11.81 -0.18 -12.79
N SER A 10 -10.62 -0.38 -12.27
CA SER A 10 -9.35 -0.38 -13.01
C SER A 10 -8.80 -1.80 -13.09
N ALA A 11 -7.58 -1.97 -13.62
CA ALA A 11 -6.95 -3.27 -13.78
C ALA A 11 -6.89 -4.06 -12.45
N ASN A 12 -6.46 -3.41 -11.38
CA ASN A 12 -6.15 -4.06 -10.10
C ASN A 12 -6.94 -3.47 -8.92
N THR A 13 -7.85 -2.53 -9.18
CA THR A 13 -8.61 -1.84 -8.14
C THR A 13 -10.08 -1.71 -8.53
N MET A 14 -10.98 -1.89 -7.58
CA MET A 14 -12.42 -1.70 -7.73
C MET A 14 -12.93 -0.81 -6.62
N GLU A 15 -13.70 0.22 -6.98
CA GLU A 15 -14.50 0.96 -6.01
C GLU A 15 -15.81 0.22 -5.81
N VAL A 16 -16.17 -0.04 -4.56
CA VAL A 16 -17.38 -0.80 -4.21
C VAL A 16 -18.16 -0.10 -3.11
N VAL A 17 -19.43 -0.49 -2.96
CA VAL A 17 -20.28 -0.11 -1.83
C VAL A 17 -20.51 -1.34 -0.97
N SER A 18 -20.12 -1.29 0.30
CA SER A 18 -20.41 -2.33 1.29
C SER A 18 -21.22 -1.72 2.43
N GLY A 19 -22.46 -2.16 2.60
CA GLY A 19 -23.43 -1.46 3.44
C GLY A 19 -23.75 -0.08 2.86
N GLU A 20 -23.51 0.97 3.64
CA GLU A 20 -23.69 2.38 3.24
C GLU A 20 -22.36 3.10 2.92
N GLU A 21 -21.24 2.39 3.03
CA GLU A 21 -19.90 2.98 2.90
C GLU A 21 -19.25 2.66 1.54
N ARG A 22 -18.54 3.65 1.00
CA ARG A 22 -17.63 3.45 -0.13
C ARG A 22 -16.36 2.78 0.35
N LYS A 23 -15.89 1.78 -0.40
CA LYS A 23 -14.68 1.01 -0.11
C LYS A 23 -13.90 0.77 -1.39
N ILE A 24 -12.63 0.39 -1.22
CA ILE A 24 -11.74 0.02 -2.30
C ILE A 24 -11.41 -1.46 -2.15
N VAL A 25 -11.56 -2.24 -3.22
CA VAL A 25 -11.02 -3.59 -3.32
C VAL A 25 -9.79 -3.55 -4.21
N LYS A 26 -8.64 -3.93 -3.66
CA LYS A 26 -7.41 -4.12 -4.42
C LYS A 26 -7.18 -5.60 -4.69
N VAL A 27 -6.75 -5.93 -5.90
CA VAL A 27 -6.47 -7.30 -6.33
C VAL A 27 -4.99 -7.43 -6.64
N LEU A 28 -4.29 -8.31 -5.93
CA LEU A 28 -2.93 -8.74 -6.23
C LEU A 28 -2.99 -10.13 -6.85
N SER A 29 -2.24 -10.39 -7.92
CA SER A 29 -2.26 -11.66 -8.65
C SER A 29 -0.87 -12.27 -8.74
N PHE A 30 -0.80 -13.58 -8.54
CA PHE A 30 0.42 -14.38 -8.54
C PHE A 30 0.19 -15.59 -9.47
N PRO A 31 0.65 -15.54 -10.73
CA PRO A 31 1.45 -14.51 -11.38
C PRO A 31 0.67 -13.21 -11.66
N LYS A 32 1.40 -12.13 -11.96
CA LYS A 32 0.81 -10.88 -12.48
C LYS A 32 0.24 -11.08 -13.87
N ASN A 33 0.96 -11.82 -14.71
CA ASN A 33 0.51 -12.18 -16.05
C ASN A 33 0.63 -13.68 -16.27
N GLN A 34 -0.32 -14.28 -16.98
CA GLN A 34 -0.25 -15.71 -17.30
C GLN A 34 0.93 -16.05 -18.22
N SER A 35 1.52 -15.06 -18.92
CA SER A 35 2.79 -15.22 -19.65
C SER A 35 3.92 -15.70 -18.74
N ASP A 36 3.95 -15.24 -17.49
CA ASP A 36 5.04 -15.50 -16.55
C ASP A 36 5.10 -17.00 -16.18
N VAL A 37 3.97 -17.70 -16.27
CA VAL A 37 3.90 -19.16 -16.05
C VAL A 37 4.67 -19.88 -17.15
N PHE A 38 4.54 -19.43 -18.40
CA PHE A 38 5.27 -20.04 -19.51
C PHE A 38 6.78 -19.88 -19.35
N ASP A 39 7.24 -18.77 -18.79
CA ASP A 39 8.67 -18.57 -18.50
C ASP A 39 9.19 -19.63 -17.54
N LEU A 40 8.46 -19.94 -16.45
CA LEU A 40 8.84 -21.01 -15.53
C LEU A 40 8.83 -22.39 -16.20
N LEU A 41 7.83 -22.66 -17.04
CA LEU A 41 7.76 -23.92 -17.78
C LEU A 41 8.95 -24.07 -18.75
N THR A 42 9.36 -22.99 -19.43
CA THR A 42 10.54 -23.02 -20.32
C THR A 42 11.86 -23.18 -19.56
N GLN A 43 11.91 -22.78 -18.28
CA GLN A 43 13.02 -23.05 -17.38
C GLN A 43 13.05 -24.51 -16.88
N GLY A 44 12.10 -25.35 -17.32
CA GLY A 44 12.06 -26.78 -17.04
C GLY A 44 11.20 -27.16 -15.83
N LEU A 45 10.49 -26.21 -15.22
CA LEU A 45 9.55 -26.52 -14.14
C LEU A 45 8.30 -27.19 -14.72
N SER A 46 7.75 -28.13 -13.97
CA SER A 46 6.41 -28.65 -14.22
C SER A 46 5.34 -27.63 -13.82
N MET A 47 4.12 -27.85 -14.29
CA MET A 47 2.97 -27.02 -13.93
C MET A 47 2.72 -26.97 -12.42
N SER A 48 2.91 -28.10 -11.72
CA SER A 48 2.75 -28.17 -10.26
C SER A 48 3.82 -27.34 -9.56
N GLU A 49 5.07 -27.39 -10.01
CA GLU A 49 6.16 -26.62 -9.42
C GLU A 49 5.98 -25.12 -9.66
N ALA A 50 5.48 -24.73 -10.84
CA ALA A 50 5.13 -23.34 -11.13
C ALA A 50 3.99 -22.84 -10.22
N GLU A 51 2.95 -23.66 -10.01
CA GLU A 51 1.84 -23.30 -9.10
C GLU A 51 2.30 -23.18 -7.64
N ASP A 52 3.19 -24.07 -7.19
CA ASP A 52 3.80 -24.01 -5.85
C ASP A 52 4.67 -22.76 -5.65
N GLU A 53 5.40 -22.35 -6.68
CA GLU A 53 6.22 -21.13 -6.67
C GLU A 53 5.33 -19.87 -6.50
N TYR A 54 4.23 -19.77 -7.23
CA TYR A 54 3.30 -18.66 -7.06
C TYR A 54 2.55 -18.70 -5.73
N LEU A 55 2.24 -19.89 -5.21
CA LEU A 55 1.66 -20.03 -3.87
C LEU A 55 2.63 -19.52 -2.79
N LYS A 56 3.93 -19.81 -2.89
CA LYS A 56 4.94 -19.27 -1.96
C LYS A 56 4.97 -17.74 -1.99
N ARG A 57 4.97 -17.13 -3.18
CA ARG A 57 4.94 -15.66 -3.33
C ARG A 57 3.66 -15.05 -2.75
N CYS A 58 2.52 -15.68 -2.99
CA CYS A 58 1.24 -15.29 -2.39
C CYS A 58 1.33 -15.31 -0.86
N ARG A 59 1.91 -16.35 -0.26
CA ARG A 59 2.08 -16.48 1.20
C ARG A 59 2.99 -15.39 1.79
N VAL A 60 4.09 -15.05 1.11
CA VAL A 60 4.96 -13.93 1.55
C VAL A 60 4.17 -12.63 1.64
N VAL A 61 3.27 -12.36 0.68
CA VAL A 61 2.41 -11.18 0.71
C VAL A 61 1.36 -11.27 1.82
N GLN A 62 0.81 -12.44 2.10
CA GLN A 62 -0.10 -12.65 3.25
C GLN A 62 0.60 -12.33 4.58
N ASP A 63 1.82 -12.84 4.79
CA ASP A 63 2.57 -12.58 6.03
C ASP A 63 2.82 -11.07 6.22
N ARG A 64 3.10 -10.35 5.13
CA ARG A 64 3.27 -8.88 5.14
C ARG A 64 1.96 -8.15 5.41
N LEU A 65 0.83 -8.63 4.88
CA LEU A 65 -0.50 -8.10 5.21
C LEU A 65 -0.82 -8.28 6.70
N ASP A 66 -0.47 -9.42 7.29
CA ASP A 66 -0.71 -9.68 8.71
C ASP A 66 0.17 -8.78 9.60
N LEU A 67 1.39 -8.45 9.15
CA LEU A 67 2.26 -7.48 9.82
C LEU A 67 1.73 -6.05 9.72
N LEU A 68 1.22 -5.65 8.55
CA LEU A 68 0.66 -4.32 8.31
C LEU A 68 -0.46 -3.97 9.30
N MET A 69 -1.30 -4.95 9.66
CA MET A 69 -2.41 -4.75 10.59
C MET A 69 -1.98 -4.39 12.03
N LYS A 70 -0.71 -4.62 12.37
CA LYS A 70 -0.15 -4.34 13.71
C LYS A 70 0.41 -2.93 13.87
N SER A 71 0.52 -2.17 12.77
CA SER A 71 1.02 -0.78 12.77
C SER A 71 -0.10 0.20 13.10
N ASP A 72 0.19 1.34 13.73
CA ASP A 72 -0.82 2.39 13.97
C ASP A 72 -0.73 3.54 12.96
N HIS A 73 0.41 3.69 12.30
CA HIS A 73 0.70 4.79 11.38
C HIS A 73 0.69 4.38 9.90
N LEU A 74 0.48 3.10 9.60
CA LEU A 74 0.30 2.60 8.24
C LEU A 74 -1.18 2.43 7.89
N ALA A 75 -1.51 2.60 6.62
CA ALA A 75 -2.87 2.49 6.11
C ALA A 75 -3.37 1.03 6.23
N LYS A 76 -4.26 0.77 7.18
CA LYS A 76 -4.84 -0.56 7.41
C LYS A 76 -5.85 -0.96 6.33
N TYR A 77 -6.02 -2.26 6.11
CA TYR A 77 -7.16 -2.82 5.40
C TYR A 77 -8.22 -3.30 6.40
N GLU A 78 -9.40 -3.67 5.92
CA GLU A 78 -10.47 -4.24 6.75
C GLU A 78 -10.42 -5.76 6.78
N GLU A 79 -10.33 -6.39 5.61
CA GLU A 79 -10.19 -7.83 5.43
C GLU A 79 -9.46 -8.13 4.12
N TYR A 80 -8.87 -9.33 3.99
CA TYR A 80 -8.41 -9.87 2.72
C TYR A 80 -8.88 -11.31 2.53
N GLU A 81 -8.95 -11.76 1.27
CA GLU A 81 -9.34 -13.12 0.90
C GLU A 81 -8.40 -13.64 -0.19
N VAL A 82 -7.90 -14.87 -0.01
CA VAL A 82 -7.04 -15.54 -1.00
C VAL A 82 -7.88 -16.53 -1.81
N LYS A 83 -7.77 -16.45 -3.13
CA LYS A 83 -8.54 -17.27 -4.07
C LYS A 83 -7.64 -17.81 -5.17
N LYS A 84 -7.98 -18.97 -5.72
CA LYS A 84 -7.41 -19.40 -7.01
C LYS A 84 -7.93 -18.50 -8.12
N ILE A 85 -7.07 -18.20 -9.10
CA ILE A 85 -7.49 -17.44 -10.28
C ILE A 85 -8.42 -18.32 -11.13
N PRO A 86 -9.67 -17.91 -11.41
CA PRO A 86 -10.59 -18.73 -12.19
C PRO A 86 -10.09 -18.96 -13.61
N GLY A 87 -9.96 -20.24 -14.01
CA GLY A 87 -9.56 -20.62 -15.36
C GLY A 87 -8.09 -20.33 -15.70
N ALA A 88 -7.26 -20.01 -14.72
CA ALA A 88 -5.85 -19.69 -14.92
C ALA A 88 -4.98 -20.28 -13.80
N THR A 89 -3.66 -20.20 -13.98
CA THR A 89 -2.69 -20.73 -12.99
C THR A 89 -2.45 -19.68 -11.92
N GLY A 90 -2.40 -20.13 -10.66
CA GLY A 90 -1.97 -19.29 -9.55
C GLY A 90 -3.11 -18.75 -8.70
N TRP A 91 -2.79 -17.70 -7.94
CA TRP A 91 -3.56 -17.22 -6.80
C TRP A 91 -3.74 -15.71 -6.88
N GLN A 92 -4.84 -15.22 -6.33
CA GLN A 92 -5.07 -13.80 -6.14
C GLN A 92 -5.42 -13.50 -4.69
N ILE A 93 -5.04 -12.31 -4.23
CA ILE A 93 -5.44 -11.76 -2.94
C ILE A 93 -6.34 -10.56 -3.23
N GLU A 94 -7.59 -10.65 -2.79
CA GLU A 94 -8.53 -9.53 -2.77
C GLU A 94 -8.46 -8.85 -1.41
N ILE A 95 -8.17 -7.56 -1.37
CA ILE A 95 -7.97 -6.78 -0.14
C ILE A 95 -9.03 -5.69 -0.10
N LEU A 96 -9.89 -5.71 0.92
CA LEU A 96 -10.90 -4.70 1.16
C LEU A 96 -10.33 -3.60 2.05
N MET A 97 -10.39 -2.36 1.58
CA MET A 97 -9.82 -1.21 2.24
C MET A 97 -10.91 -0.13 2.39
N PRO A 98 -10.87 0.67 3.47
CA PRO A 98 -11.75 1.82 3.57
C PRO A 98 -11.42 2.84 2.48
N TYR A 99 -12.43 3.55 1.97
CA TYR A 99 -12.18 4.67 1.08
C TYR A 99 -11.54 5.82 1.86
N ARG A 100 -10.35 6.25 1.44
CA ARG A 100 -9.59 7.34 2.06
C ARG A 100 -9.32 8.44 1.05
N MET A 101 -9.33 9.68 1.50
CA MET A 101 -8.91 10.83 0.70
C MET A 101 -7.38 10.93 0.74
N SER A 102 -6.75 10.95 -0.44
CA SER A 102 -5.30 11.13 -0.54
C SER A 102 -4.90 12.57 -0.24
N LEU A 103 -3.65 12.77 0.19
CA LEU A 103 -3.07 14.10 0.39
C LEU A 103 -3.12 14.92 -0.91
N ALA A 104 -2.83 14.29 -2.05
CA ALA A 104 -2.91 14.91 -3.37
C ALA A 104 -4.32 15.42 -3.72
N GLU A 105 -5.37 14.75 -3.24
CA GLU A 105 -6.75 15.21 -3.41
C GLU A 105 -7.12 16.30 -2.41
N PHE A 106 -6.68 16.16 -1.16
CA PHE A 106 -6.97 17.10 -0.10
C PHE A 106 -6.37 18.49 -0.38
N GLU A 107 -5.13 18.55 -0.89
CA GLU A 107 -4.44 19.79 -1.26
C GLU A 107 -5.16 20.61 -2.34
N LYS A 108 -6.04 20.01 -3.13
CA LYS A 108 -6.84 20.74 -4.13
C LYS A 108 -7.87 21.67 -3.48
N TYR A 109 -8.23 21.39 -2.23
CA TYR A 109 -9.29 22.08 -1.51
C TYR A 109 -8.82 22.70 -0.19
N HIS A 110 -7.60 22.38 0.26
CA HIS A 110 -7.02 22.84 1.51
C HIS A 110 -5.58 23.32 1.31
N THR A 111 -5.25 24.47 1.91
CA THR A 111 -3.88 24.96 1.99
C THR A 111 -3.35 24.68 3.38
N PHE A 112 -2.25 23.94 3.47
CA PHE A 112 -1.64 23.61 4.75
C PHE A 112 -1.01 24.82 5.44
N SER A 113 -1.19 24.88 6.75
CA SER A 113 -0.38 25.70 7.66
C SER A 113 0.91 24.98 8.04
N SER A 114 1.96 25.72 8.40
CA SER A 114 3.24 25.13 8.84
C SER A 114 3.08 24.15 10.02
N LYS A 115 2.07 24.36 10.87
CA LYS A 115 1.76 23.44 11.98
C LYS A 115 1.22 22.09 11.47
N GLU A 116 0.33 22.11 10.48
CA GLU A 116 -0.21 20.88 9.89
C GLU A 116 0.86 20.14 9.10
N GLU A 117 1.72 20.86 8.36
CA GLU A 117 2.86 20.25 7.67
C GLU A 117 3.79 19.53 8.66
N ARG A 118 4.10 20.15 9.80
CA ARG A 118 4.91 19.50 10.85
C ARG A 118 4.25 18.24 11.39
N GLN A 119 2.96 18.28 11.71
CA GLN A 119 2.22 17.12 12.21
C GLN A 119 2.19 15.98 11.18
N MET A 120 2.08 16.31 9.89
CA MET A 120 2.17 15.36 8.80
C MET A 120 3.54 14.69 8.77
N ILE A 121 4.62 15.46 8.83
CA ILE A 121 5.99 14.93 8.84
C ILE A 121 6.23 14.01 10.04
N GLU A 122 5.80 14.40 11.24
CA GLU A 122 5.91 13.56 12.45
C GLU A 122 5.17 12.22 12.27
N SER A 123 3.95 12.25 11.73
CA SER A 123 3.15 11.05 11.46
C SER A 123 3.81 10.13 10.43
N LEU A 124 4.36 10.71 9.35
CA LEU A 124 5.05 9.95 8.30
C LEU A 124 6.38 9.37 8.79
N CYS A 125 7.13 10.09 9.62
CA CYS A 125 8.33 9.55 10.27
C CYS A 125 7.99 8.34 11.15
N ALA A 126 6.89 8.40 11.92
CA ALA A 126 6.40 7.27 12.71
C ALA A 126 6.00 6.08 11.81
N ALA A 127 5.29 6.34 10.70
CA ALA A 127 4.93 5.31 9.72
C ALA A 127 6.15 4.63 9.11
N LEU A 128 7.17 5.38 8.70
CA LEU A 128 8.42 4.86 8.14
C LEU A 128 9.19 4.02 9.18
N LYS A 129 9.20 4.44 10.45
CA LYS A 129 9.77 3.67 11.57
C LYS A 129 9.07 2.34 11.76
N GLU A 130 7.73 2.32 11.70
CA GLU A 130 6.95 1.10 11.83
C GLU A 130 7.12 0.17 10.63
N ALA A 131 7.08 0.70 9.41
CA ALA A 131 7.35 -0.07 8.20
C ALA A 131 8.73 -0.75 8.26
N LYS A 132 9.78 0.00 8.61
CA LYS A 132 11.14 -0.55 8.76
C LYS A 132 11.22 -1.63 9.85
N LYS A 133 10.59 -1.42 11.01
CA LYS A 133 10.56 -2.43 12.09
C LYS A 133 9.84 -3.72 11.65
N ALA A 134 8.78 -3.57 10.87
CA ALA A 134 8.00 -4.67 10.33
C ALA A 134 8.63 -5.29 9.07
N GLN A 135 9.78 -4.81 8.60
CA GLN A 135 10.43 -5.22 7.34
C GLN A 135 9.49 -5.08 6.14
N LEU A 136 8.59 -4.09 6.18
CA LEU A 136 7.74 -3.69 5.07
C LEU A 136 8.45 -2.58 4.30
N ASP A 137 8.48 -2.71 2.97
CA ASP A 137 8.89 -1.58 2.13
C ASP A 137 7.77 -0.53 2.15
N ALA A 138 8.14 0.71 2.47
CA ALA A 138 7.20 1.82 2.42
C ALA A 138 7.14 2.48 1.02
N GLY A 139 8.13 2.20 0.18
CA GLY A 139 8.25 2.70 -1.18
C GLY A 139 8.47 4.21 -1.27
N PRO A 140 8.21 4.81 -2.45
CA PRO A 140 8.37 6.24 -2.64
C PRO A 140 7.27 7.01 -1.90
N LEU A 141 7.69 7.99 -1.12
CA LEU A 141 6.81 8.95 -0.44
C LEU A 141 6.20 9.90 -1.48
N LYS A 142 4.98 9.59 -1.88
CA LYS A 142 4.18 10.37 -2.82
C LYS A 142 2.88 10.81 -2.17
N LYS A 143 2.37 11.98 -2.55
CA LYS A 143 1.13 12.53 -2.00
C LYS A 143 -0.09 11.63 -2.27
N GLU A 144 -0.04 10.84 -3.33
CA GLU A 144 -1.08 9.86 -3.66
C GLU A 144 -1.12 8.67 -2.69
N ASN A 145 -0.02 8.40 -1.99
CA ASN A 145 0.11 7.28 -1.04
C ASN A 145 -0.04 7.72 0.43
N VAL A 146 -0.26 9.02 0.69
CA VAL A 146 -0.49 9.54 2.04
C VAL A 146 -1.98 9.80 2.18
N PHE A 147 -2.59 9.27 3.23
CA PHE A 147 -4.00 9.41 3.50
C PHE A 147 -4.27 10.14 4.81
N LEU A 148 -5.32 10.95 4.83
CA LEU A 148 -5.81 11.60 6.04
C LEU A 148 -6.79 10.66 6.76
N THR A 149 -6.64 10.55 8.08
CA THR A 149 -7.61 9.84 8.95
C THR A 149 -8.70 10.80 9.42
N LYS A 150 -9.79 10.25 9.96
CA LYS A 150 -10.91 11.05 10.50
C LYS A 150 -10.47 11.89 11.72
N GLU A 151 -9.42 11.46 12.39
CA GLU A 151 -8.84 12.07 13.59
C GLU A 151 -7.83 13.19 13.26
N GLY A 152 -7.59 13.47 11.97
CA GLY A 152 -6.62 14.49 11.54
C GLY A 152 -5.17 14.03 11.57
N SER A 153 -4.93 12.71 11.67
CA SER A 153 -3.60 12.10 11.51
C SER A 153 -3.35 11.70 10.07
N TYR A 154 -2.10 11.39 9.74
CA TYR A 154 -1.68 10.94 8.42
C TYR A 154 -1.19 9.51 8.49
N VAL A 155 -1.63 8.68 7.55
CA VAL A 155 -1.18 7.30 7.41
C VAL A 155 -0.57 7.07 6.04
N LEU A 156 0.45 6.21 5.99
CA LEU A 156 1.16 5.86 4.76
C LEU A 156 0.63 4.55 4.17
N ASP A 157 0.30 4.57 2.89
CA ASP A 157 -0.02 3.38 2.11
C ASP A 157 1.23 2.71 1.57
N VAL A 158 1.41 1.45 1.96
CA VAL A 158 2.51 0.59 1.53
C VAL A 158 2.03 -0.62 0.72
N PHE A 159 0.73 -0.71 0.41
CA PHE A 159 0.13 -1.86 -0.29
C PHE A 159 0.71 -2.07 -1.69
N ASN A 160 1.17 -1.03 -2.37
CA ASN A 160 1.79 -1.14 -3.70
C ASN A 160 3.17 -1.81 -3.66
N GLU A 161 3.77 -1.87 -2.49
CA GLU A 161 5.14 -2.32 -2.27
C GLU A 161 5.18 -3.72 -1.64
N LEU A 162 4.03 -4.24 -1.19
CA LEU A 162 3.94 -5.58 -0.58
C LEU A 162 4.44 -6.70 -1.50
N GLU A 163 4.34 -6.54 -2.82
CA GLU A 163 4.84 -7.51 -3.81
C GLU A 163 6.34 -7.35 -4.12
N LYS A 164 6.99 -6.28 -3.66
CA LYS A 164 8.39 -5.98 -3.99
C LYS A 164 9.32 -6.59 -2.94
N GLU A 165 10.40 -7.21 -3.41
CA GLU A 165 11.39 -7.82 -2.53
C GLU A 165 12.46 -6.82 -2.05
N ASP A 166 12.56 -5.66 -2.69
CA ASP A 166 13.54 -4.62 -2.37
C ASP A 166 12.89 -3.47 -1.60
N ALA A 167 13.66 -2.85 -0.71
CA ALA A 167 13.29 -1.60 -0.08
C ALA A 167 13.62 -0.45 -1.06
N GLY A 168 12.61 0.05 -1.77
CA GLY A 168 12.78 1.19 -2.66
C GLY A 168 13.37 2.40 -1.93
N ALA A 169 14.09 3.25 -2.65
CA ALA A 169 14.58 4.51 -2.09
C ALA A 169 13.40 5.41 -1.71
N TYR A 170 13.36 5.86 -0.46
CA TYR A 170 12.42 6.89 -0.02
C TYR A 170 12.66 8.16 -0.83
N GLU A 171 11.61 8.71 -1.45
CA GLU A 171 11.67 10.11 -1.88
C GLU A 171 11.76 11.01 -0.62
N SER A 172 12.55 12.09 -0.68
CA SER A 172 12.76 12.97 0.48
C SER A 172 11.42 13.55 0.96
N LEU A 173 11.16 13.43 2.28
CA LEU A 173 9.98 14.01 2.95
C LEU A 173 9.80 15.50 2.65
N GLU A 174 10.89 16.22 2.36
CA GLU A 174 10.87 17.65 2.01
C GLU A 174 9.97 17.98 0.81
N LYS A 175 9.73 17.00 -0.08
CA LYS A 175 8.88 17.18 -1.26
C LYS A 175 7.39 17.24 -0.90
N LEU A 176 7.02 16.83 0.31
CA LEU A 176 5.63 16.80 0.77
C LEU A 176 5.21 18.12 1.43
N VAL A 177 6.15 19.02 1.73
CA VAL A 177 5.90 20.26 2.46
C VAL A 177 6.20 21.49 1.60
N ALA A 178 5.51 22.60 1.86
CA ALA A 178 5.78 23.87 1.22
C ALA A 178 6.70 24.76 2.07
N ASP A 179 6.66 24.64 3.39
CA ASP A 179 7.42 25.45 4.34
C ASP A 179 8.94 25.25 4.19
N GLU A 180 9.67 26.31 3.84
CA GLU A 180 11.11 26.26 3.56
C GLU A 180 11.96 26.04 4.83
N GLU A 181 11.49 26.50 6.00
CA GLU A 181 12.18 26.25 7.27
C GLU A 181 12.09 24.76 7.62
N LEU A 182 10.90 24.18 7.48
CA LEU A 182 10.64 22.76 7.68
C LEU A 182 11.40 21.89 6.67
N LYS A 183 11.48 22.28 5.39
CA LYS A 183 12.33 21.59 4.40
C LYS A 183 13.78 21.51 4.83
N ASN A 184 14.33 22.63 5.31
CA ASN A 184 15.72 22.67 5.78
C ASN A 184 15.90 21.83 7.04
N GLU A 185 14.92 21.83 7.94
CA GLU A 185 14.92 20.95 9.12
C GLU A 185 14.90 19.47 8.73
N ILE A 186 14.07 19.06 7.78
CA ILE A 186 14.01 17.68 7.26
C ILE A 186 15.35 17.26 6.64
N ARG A 187 16.00 18.16 5.88
CA ARG A 187 17.30 17.88 5.25
C ARG A 187 18.44 17.72 6.25
N THR A 188 18.35 18.38 7.39
CA THR A 188 19.43 18.44 8.39
C THR A 188 19.24 17.45 9.53
N LYS A 189 17.99 17.12 9.87
CA LYS A 189 17.66 16.11 10.88
C LYS A 189 17.60 14.72 10.25
N ASP A 190 18.17 13.75 10.96
CA ASP A 190 17.97 12.34 10.63
C ASP A 190 16.48 11.96 10.77
N LEU A 191 15.94 11.25 9.77
CA LEU A 191 14.58 10.72 9.74
C LEU A 191 14.25 9.91 11.01
N TRP A 192 15.27 9.31 11.64
CA TRP A 192 15.11 8.52 12.85
C TRP A 192 15.08 9.36 14.14
N GLY A 193 15.48 10.64 14.08
CA GLY A 193 15.55 11.57 15.21
C GLY A 193 14.31 12.44 15.43
N TRP A 194 13.30 12.34 14.56
CA TRP A 194 11.99 12.99 14.70
C TRP A 194 11.04 12.25 15.64
#